data_AF-V5I9Y5-F1
#
_entry.id   AF-V5I9Y5-F1
#
_cell.length_a   1.000
_cell.length_b   1.000
_cell.length_c   1.000
_cell.angle_alpha   90.00
_cell.angle_beta   90.00
_cell.angle_gamma   90.00
#
_symmetry.space_group_name_H-M   'P 1'
#
loop_
_entity.id
_entity.type
_entity.pdbx_description
1 polymer ?
#
loop_
_entity_poly.entity_id
_entity_poly.type
_entity_poly.pdbx_seq_one_letter_code
_entity_poly.pdbx_strand_id
1 'polypeptide(L)'
;LVATNMLNNQVERFLQIENVINSDSKLSNEELECEIFFRENVVQNSDGRFTVKLPFKENVSKLGESLNMAIHRLHATESTLSKNSELKEKYVEFLHEYESMGHMTKIDTSKDNPKDIHNYLPHHAVTKESSSTTKVRVVFDALAQTSSDLSLNDVLRVVPKVQGDLFS
;
A
#
# COMPACT_ATOMS: atom_id res chain seq x y z
N LEU A 1 -6.00 -24.58 34.69
CA LEU A 1 -4.64 -23.99 34.78
C LEU A 1 -3.62 -24.72 33.90
N VAL A 2 -3.51 -26.06 33.94
CA VAL A 2 -2.52 -26.81 33.12
C VAL A 2 -2.81 -26.77 31.61
N ALA A 3 -4.08 -26.85 31.20
CA ALA A 3 -4.46 -26.83 29.77
C ALA A 3 -4.13 -25.50 29.07
N THR A 4 -4.25 -24.36 29.77
CA THR A 4 -3.94 -23.03 29.23
C THR A 4 -2.44 -22.86 28.99
N ASN A 5 -1.59 -23.41 29.86
CA ASN A 5 -0.14 -23.42 29.67
C ASN A 5 0.29 -24.32 28.52
N MET A 6 -0.39 -25.44 28.28
CA MET A 6 -0.07 -26.35 27.18
C MET A 6 -0.43 -25.73 25.82
N LEU A 7 -1.58 -25.05 25.75
CA LEU A 7 -1.99 -24.29 24.57
C LEU A 7 -1.07 -23.09 24.32
N ASN A 8 -0.74 -22.31 25.35
CA ASN A 8 0.19 -21.18 25.21
C ASN A 8 1.57 -21.64 24.73
N ASN A 9 2.09 -22.77 25.23
CA ASN A 9 3.34 -23.35 24.74
C ASN A 9 3.27 -23.81 23.27
N GLN A 10 2.12 -24.33 22.83
CA GLN A 10 1.91 -24.72 21.43
C GLN A 10 1.81 -23.49 20.51
N VAL A 11 1.13 -22.44 20.96
CA VAL A 11 1.06 -21.16 20.24
C VAL A 11 2.43 -20.49 20.20
N GLU A 12 3.19 -20.47 21.30
CA GLU A 12 4.56 -19.94 21.32
C GLU A 12 5.48 -20.72 20.38
N ARG A 13 5.43 -22.05 20.37
CA ARG A 13 6.20 -22.87 19.43
C ARG A 13 5.79 -22.62 17.98
N PHE A 14 4.49 -22.47 17.72
CA PHE A 14 3.99 -22.15 16.38
C PHE A 14 4.47 -20.77 15.92
N LEU A 15 4.37 -19.75 16.78
CA LEU A 15 4.88 -18.41 16.52
C LEU A 15 6.41 -18.42 16.35
N GLN A 16 7.16 -19.26 17.06
CA GLN A 16 8.60 -19.42 16.85
C GLN A 16 8.94 -20.02 15.48
N ILE A 17 8.09 -20.92 14.96
CA ILE A 17 8.25 -21.52 13.62
C ILE A 17 7.85 -20.52 12.52
N GLU A 18 6.81 -19.70 12.71
CA GLU A 18 6.47 -18.64 11.77
C GLU A 18 7.45 -17.46 11.82
N ASN A 19 8.02 -17.17 12.99
CA ASN A 19 9.08 -16.18 13.19
C ASN A 19 10.48 -16.71 12.83
N VAL A 20 10.59 -17.69 11.93
CA VAL A 20 11.86 -17.95 11.23
C VAL A 20 12.09 -16.77 10.29
N ILE A 21 12.45 -15.64 10.88
CA ILE A 21 13.27 -14.63 10.26
C ILE A 21 14.52 -15.43 9.87
N ASN A 22 14.74 -15.62 8.58
CA ASN A 22 16.00 -16.16 8.10
C ASN A 22 17.10 -15.22 8.57
N SER A 23 17.66 -15.49 9.76
CA SER A 23 18.79 -14.75 10.33
C SER A 23 20.03 -14.83 9.43
N ASP A 24 20.00 -15.75 8.46
CA ASP A 24 21.07 -16.03 7.51
C ASP A 24 20.89 -15.33 6.15
N SER A 25 19.77 -14.66 5.88
CA SER A 25 19.68 -13.82 4.68
C SER A 25 20.45 -12.53 4.93
N LYS A 26 21.64 -12.41 4.34
CA LYS A 26 22.36 -11.13 4.29
C LYS A 26 21.48 -10.11 3.58
N LEU A 27 20.87 -9.20 4.35
CA LEU A 27 20.16 -8.06 3.81
C LEU A 27 21.09 -7.28 2.89
N SER A 28 20.58 -6.85 1.75
CA SER A 28 21.26 -5.85 0.94
C SER A 28 21.40 -4.54 1.71
N ASN A 29 22.32 -3.68 1.28
CA ASN A 29 22.48 -2.35 1.90
C ASN A 29 21.17 -1.54 1.83
N GLU A 30 20.42 -1.65 0.73
CA GLU A 30 19.14 -0.94 0.57
C GLU A 30 18.08 -1.44 1.56
N GLU A 31 17.99 -2.75 1.78
CA GLU A 31 17.08 -3.34 2.76
C GLU A 31 17.45 -2.96 4.20
N LEU A 32 18.73 -2.90 4.52
CA LEU A 32 19.21 -2.44 5.83
C LEU A 32 18.84 -0.98 6.09
N GLU A 33 19.05 -0.10 5.09
CA GLU A 33 18.64 1.30 5.18
C GLU A 33 17.12 1.44 5.34
N CYS A 34 16.33 0.59 4.66
CA CYS A 34 14.88 0.56 4.80
C CYS A 34 14.44 0.12 6.21
N GLU A 35 15.10 -0.88 6.79
CA GLU A 35 14.84 -1.36 8.16
C GLU A 35 15.16 -0.28 9.20
N ILE A 36 16.30 0.40 9.06
CA ILE A 36 16.66 1.53 9.93
C ILE A 36 15.60 2.63 9.81
N PHE A 37 15.24 3.03 8.59
CA PHE A 37 14.23 4.05 8.34
C PHE A 37 12.87 3.68 8.95
N PHE A 38 12.46 2.41 8.82
CA PHE A 38 11.22 1.91 9.41
C PHE A 38 11.22 2.07 10.92
N ARG A 39 12.27 1.62 11.61
CA ARG A 39 12.38 1.71 13.08
C ARG A 39 12.35 3.16 13.59
N GLU A 40 12.94 4.09 12.85
CA GLU A 40 12.99 5.51 13.21
C GLU A 40 11.67 6.24 12.94
N ASN A 41 10.86 5.77 11.99
CA ASN A 41 9.68 6.48 11.50
C ASN A 41 8.35 5.76 11.77
N VAL A 42 8.37 4.58 12.40
CA VAL A 42 7.17 3.92 12.91
C VAL A 42 6.71 4.58 14.20
N VAL A 43 5.46 5.04 14.22
CA VAL A 43 4.82 5.64 15.39
C VAL A 43 3.51 4.93 15.65
N GLN A 44 3.24 4.62 16.91
CA GLN A 44 1.93 4.15 17.33
C GLN A 44 1.08 5.34 17.78
N ASN A 45 -0.05 5.56 17.12
CA ASN A 45 -0.99 6.62 17.49
C ASN A 45 -1.73 6.25 18.78
N SER A 46 -2.45 7.21 19.37
CA SER A 46 -3.26 7.02 20.59
C SER A 46 -4.26 5.86 20.50
N ASP A 47 -4.72 5.54 19.28
CA ASP A 47 -5.69 4.48 19.01
C ASP A 47 -5.03 3.10 18.80
N GLY A 48 -3.72 2.98 19.05
CA GLY A 48 -2.96 1.74 18.89
C GLY A 48 -2.58 1.42 17.44
N ARG A 49 -2.94 2.25 16.46
CA ARG A 49 -2.59 2.08 15.03
C ARG A 49 -1.15 2.50 14.76
N PHE A 50 -0.42 1.67 14.01
CA PHE A 50 0.91 2.01 13.52
C PHE A 50 0.82 2.90 12.29
N THR A 51 1.51 4.04 12.33
CA THR A 51 1.73 4.94 11.21
C THR A 51 3.19 4.84 10.82
N VAL A 52 3.45 4.62 9.54
CA VAL A 52 4.80 4.45 9.00
C VAL A 52 4.96 5.44 7.85
N LYS A 53 6.09 6.14 7.81
CA LYS A 53 6.42 6.98 6.66
C LYS A 53 6.83 6.12 5.47
N LEU A 54 6.53 6.59 4.27
CA LEU A 54 6.99 5.93 3.05
C LEU A 54 8.52 6.06 2.91
N PRO A 55 9.25 4.95 2.67
CA PRO A 55 10.71 4.96 2.60
C PRO A 55 11.17 5.39 1.20
N PHE A 56 11.18 6.70 0.94
CA PHE A 56 11.64 7.22 -0.35
C PHE A 56 13.16 7.06 -0.55
N LYS A 57 13.55 6.83 -1.79
CA LYS A 57 14.92 6.90 -2.29
C LYS A 57 15.30 8.34 -2.65
N GLU A 58 16.59 8.61 -2.83
CA GLU A 58 17.09 9.95 -3.20
C GLU A 58 16.59 10.43 -4.57
N ASN A 59 16.18 9.52 -5.46
CA ASN A 59 15.66 9.83 -6.78
C ASN A 59 14.18 10.23 -6.81
N VAL A 60 13.51 10.41 -5.65
CA VAL A 60 12.10 10.86 -5.59
C VAL A 60 11.89 12.19 -6.34
N SER A 61 12.89 13.08 -6.32
CA SER A 61 12.89 14.35 -7.04
C SER A 61 12.91 14.21 -8.57
N LYS A 62 13.19 13.00 -9.08
CA LYS A 62 13.16 12.68 -10.52
C LYS A 62 11.79 12.19 -10.99
N LEU A 63 10.82 12.01 -10.10
CA LEU A 63 9.44 11.71 -10.49
C LEU A 63 8.92 12.81 -11.41
N GLY A 64 8.37 12.40 -12.55
CA GLY A 64 7.77 13.30 -13.52
C GLY A 64 6.33 13.63 -13.19
N GLU A 65 5.68 14.27 -14.15
CA GLU A 65 4.25 14.59 -14.12
C GLU A 65 3.42 13.30 -14.28
N SER A 66 2.30 13.18 -13.55
CA SER A 66 1.46 11.98 -13.51
C SER A 66 -0.05 12.24 -13.60
N LEU A 67 -0.47 13.49 -13.44
CA LEU A 67 -1.87 13.91 -13.44
C LEU A 67 -2.53 13.65 -14.80
N ASN A 68 -1.88 14.00 -15.91
CA ASN A 68 -2.47 13.80 -17.24
C ASN A 68 -2.79 12.33 -17.51
N MET A 69 -1.85 11.43 -17.22
CA MET A 69 -2.05 9.99 -17.33
C MET A 69 -3.15 9.49 -16.37
N ALA A 70 -3.16 9.96 -15.12
CA ALA A 70 -4.16 9.56 -14.14
C ALA A 70 -5.58 9.99 -14.56
N ILE A 71 -5.75 11.20 -15.09
CA ILE A 71 -7.02 11.70 -15.63
C ILE A 71 -7.48 10.87 -16.83
N HIS A 72 -6.58 10.56 -17.78
CA HIS A 72 -6.92 9.71 -18.92
C HIS A 72 -7.42 8.33 -18.48
N ARG A 73 -6.75 7.70 -17.50
CA ARG A 73 -7.19 6.42 -16.93
C ARG A 73 -8.49 6.54 -16.14
N LEU A 74 -8.71 7.65 -15.44
CA LEU A 74 -9.97 7.93 -14.75
C LEU A 74 -11.14 7.97 -15.74
N HIS A 75 -11.02 8.66 -16.87
CA HIS A 75 -12.08 8.70 -17.88
C HIS A 75 -12.37 7.30 -18.47
N ALA A 76 -11.34 6.47 -18.64
CA ALA A 76 -11.55 5.07 -19.05
C ALA A 76 -12.31 4.25 -17.98
N THR A 77 -11.98 4.45 -16.70
CA THR A 77 -12.72 3.87 -15.58
C THR A 77 -14.18 4.35 -15.59
N GLU A 78 -14.43 5.66 -15.72
CA GLU A 78 -15.79 6.23 -15.78
C GLU A 78 -16.60 5.68 -16.96
N SER A 79 -15.97 5.54 -18.13
CA SER A 79 -16.59 4.95 -19.32
C SER A 79 -16.97 3.48 -19.12
N THR A 80 -16.23 2.74 -18.29
CA THR A 80 -16.55 1.36 -17.93
C THR A 80 -17.68 1.32 -16.90
N LEU A 81 -17.64 2.17 -15.89
CA LEU A 81 -18.66 2.28 -14.85
C LEU A 81 -20.01 2.77 -15.40
N SER A 82 -20.02 3.61 -16.44
CA SER A 82 -21.28 4.07 -17.05
C SER A 82 -22.06 2.95 -17.75
N LYS A 83 -21.36 1.89 -18.19
CA LYS A 83 -21.96 0.72 -18.83
C LYS A 83 -22.50 -0.32 -17.83
N ASN A 84 -22.05 -0.27 -16.58
CA ASN A 84 -22.45 -1.22 -15.54
C ASN A 84 -22.83 -0.47 -14.25
N SER A 85 -24.13 -0.28 -14.05
CA SER A 85 -24.67 0.47 -12.92
C SER A 85 -24.36 -0.17 -11.56
N GLU A 86 -24.37 -1.51 -11.48
CA GLU A 86 -24.06 -2.23 -10.24
C GLU A 86 -22.60 -2.05 -9.83
N LEU A 87 -21.67 -2.14 -10.80
CA LEU A 87 -20.25 -1.93 -10.54
C LEU A 87 -19.98 -0.48 -10.10
N LYS A 88 -20.66 0.49 -10.73
CA LYS A 88 -20.57 1.91 -10.37
C LYS A 88 -21.01 2.17 -8.94
N GLU A 89 -22.15 1.62 -8.53
CA GLU A 89 -22.67 1.78 -7.17
C GLU A 89 -21.66 1.27 -6.12
N LYS A 90 -21.18 0.04 -6.29
CA LYS A 90 -20.20 -0.57 -5.38
C LYS A 90 -18.85 0.16 -5.38
N TYR A 91 -18.43 0.70 -6.52
CA TYR A 91 -17.22 1.51 -6.63
C TYR A 91 -17.34 2.82 -5.84
N VAL A 92 -18.47 3.53 -5.98
CA VAL A 92 -18.74 4.78 -5.26
C VAL A 92 -18.88 4.53 -3.77
N GLU A 93 -19.57 3.45 -3.38
CA GLU A 93 -19.68 3.02 -1.98
C GLU A 93 -18.30 2.77 -1.37
N PHE A 94 -17.40 2.07 -2.07
CA PHE A 94 -16.02 1.87 -1.62
C PHE A 94 -15.31 3.19 -1.38
N LEU A 95 -15.41 4.16 -2.31
CA LEU A 95 -14.78 5.46 -2.14
C LEU A 95 -15.36 6.20 -0.92
N HIS A 96 -16.67 6.22 -0.74
CA HIS A 96 -17.25 6.85 0.45
C HIS A 96 -16.81 6.17 1.76
N GLU A 97 -16.76 4.84 1.81
CA GLU A 97 -16.22 4.09 2.96
C GLU A 97 -14.76 4.54 3.23
N TYR A 98 -13.93 4.57 2.19
CA TYR A 98 -12.51 4.93 2.27
C TYR A 98 -12.30 6.39 2.76
N GLU A 99 -13.12 7.34 2.32
CA GLU A 99 -13.10 8.72 2.83
C GLU A 99 -13.60 8.80 4.28
N SER A 100 -14.71 8.14 4.60
CA SER A 100 -15.30 8.17 5.95
C SER A 100 -14.38 7.59 7.03
N MET A 101 -13.53 6.63 6.65
CA MET A 101 -12.50 6.05 7.52
C MET A 101 -11.26 6.94 7.67
N GLY A 102 -11.21 8.09 6.98
CA GLY A 102 -10.06 8.99 6.97
C GLY A 102 -8.88 8.47 6.16
N HIS A 103 -9.09 7.51 5.25
CA HIS A 103 -8.03 7.00 4.37
C HIS A 103 -7.81 7.86 3.12
N MET A 104 -8.74 8.76 2.81
CA MET A 104 -8.51 9.83 1.85
C MET A 104 -9.12 11.14 2.32
N THR A 105 -8.57 12.24 1.82
CA THR A 105 -9.08 13.59 2.04
C THR A 105 -8.99 14.37 0.75
N LYS A 106 -9.88 15.36 0.59
CA LYS A 106 -9.83 16.26 -0.55
C LYS A 106 -8.59 17.15 -0.46
N ILE A 107 -7.80 17.19 -1.54
CA ILE A 107 -6.61 18.04 -1.63
C ILE A 107 -7.02 19.51 -1.66
N ASP A 108 -6.35 20.33 -0.86
CA ASP A 108 -6.50 21.78 -0.84
C ASP A 108 -5.47 22.42 -1.79
N THR A 109 -5.87 22.63 -3.04
CA THR A 109 -5.00 23.18 -4.09
C THR A 109 -4.56 24.63 -3.84
N SER A 110 -5.16 25.32 -2.85
CA SER A 110 -4.75 26.69 -2.50
C SER A 110 -3.45 26.75 -1.71
N LYS A 111 -3.03 25.63 -1.10
CA LYS A 111 -1.81 25.52 -0.28
C LYS A 111 -0.66 24.85 -1.02
N ASP A 112 -0.86 24.56 -2.30
CA ASP A 112 0.08 23.79 -3.10
C ASP A 112 1.36 24.59 -3.34
N ASN A 113 2.51 24.04 -2.95
CA ASN A 113 3.79 24.68 -3.20
C ASN A 113 4.37 24.14 -4.51
N PRO A 114 4.86 24.98 -5.42
CA PRO A 114 5.53 24.52 -6.64
C PRO A 114 6.72 23.57 -6.43
N LYS A 115 7.24 23.47 -5.20
CA LYS A 115 8.33 22.56 -4.83
C LYS A 115 7.86 21.18 -4.37
N ASP A 116 6.57 21.00 -4.11
CA ASP A 116 6.05 19.73 -3.64
C ASP A 116 6.02 18.71 -4.78
N ILE A 117 6.31 17.45 -4.43
CA ILE A 117 6.31 16.35 -5.39
C ILE A 117 4.95 15.66 -5.28
N HIS A 118 4.18 15.70 -6.36
CA HIS A 118 2.88 15.04 -6.43
C HIS A 118 2.94 13.82 -7.34
N ASN A 119 2.38 12.71 -6.86
CA ASN A 119 2.20 11.50 -7.66
C ASN A 119 0.72 11.10 -7.64
N TYR A 120 0.08 11.15 -8.81
CA TYR A 120 -1.33 10.83 -8.99
C TYR A 120 -1.47 9.38 -9.42
N LEU A 121 -1.99 8.54 -8.51
CA LEU A 121 -2.17 7.13 -8.78
C LEU A 121 -3.47 6.86 -9.55
N PRO A 122 -3.39 6.28 -10.76
CA PRO A 122 -4.59 5.80 -11.42
C PRO A 122 -5.19 4.64 -10.63
N HIS A 123 -6.50 4.52 -10.70
CA HIS A 123 -7.23 3.52 -9.93
C HIS A 123 -8.40 2.94 -10.72
N HIS A 124 -8.75 1.70 -10.40
CA HIS A 124 -9.83 0.97 -11.06
C HIS A 124 -10.50 -0.04 -10.13
N ALA A 125 -11.73 -0.41 -10.47
CA ALA A 125 -12.51 -1.40 -9.74
C ALA A 125 -12.07 -2.83 -10.12
N VAL A 126 -11.90 -3.70 -9.13
CA VAL A 126 -11.66 -5.14 -9.31
C VAL A 126 -12.75 -5.92 -8.59
N THR A 127 -13.34 -6.89 -9.29
CA THR A 127 -14.35 -7.82 -8.74
C THR A 127 -13.70 -9.11 -8.31
N LYS A 128 -13.96 -9.56 -7.07
CA LYS A 128 -13.57 -10.90 -6.62
C LYS A 128 -14.76 -11.84 -6.75
N GLU A 129 -14.80 -12.60 -7.84
CA GLU A 129 -15.90 -13.53 -8.17
C GLU A 129 -16.04 -14.69 -7.15
N SER A 130 -14.97 -15.03 -6.44
CA SER A 130 -14.91 -16.18 -5.51
C SER A 130 -15.41 -15.92 -4.09
N SER A 131 -15.99 -14.75 -3.81
CA SER A 131 -16.49 -14.37 -2.48
C SER A 131 -18.00 -14.51 -2.40
N SER A 132 -18.53 -15.10 -1.31
CA SER A 132 -19.98 -15.22 -1.06
C SER A 132 -20.70 -13.86 -1.06
N THR A 133 -19.97 -12.79 -0.78
CA THR A 133 -20.34 -11.41 -1.07
C THR A 133 -19.31 -10.85 -2.05
N THR A 134 -19.67 -10.61 -3.32
CA THR A 134 -18.77 -10.04 -4.33
C THR A 134 -18.40 -8.59 -3.97
N LYS A 135 -17.46 -8.40 -3.02
CA LYS A 135 -17.00 -7.06 -2.61
C LYS A 135 -16.07 -6.52 -3.69
N VAL A 136 -16.55 -5.52 -4.43
CA VAL A 136 -15.72 -4.71 -5.32
C VAL A 136 -14.66 -4.01 -4.47
N ARG A 137 -13.43 -3.96 -4.99
CA ARG A 137 -12.33 -3.20 -4.37
C ARG A 137 -11.77 -2.23 -5.39
N VAL A 138 -11.29 -1.08 -4.93
CA VAL A 138 -10.53 -0.15 -5.76
C VAL A 138 -9.05 -0.41 -5.57
N VAL A 139 -8.33 -0.60 -6.68
CA VAL A 139 -6.89 -0.80 -6.69
C VAL A 139 -6.22 0.46 -7.23
N PHE A 140 -5.21 0.94 -6.52
CA PHE A 140 -4.36 2.05 -6.92
C PHE A 140 -3.08 1.49 -7.55
N ASP A 141 -2.76 1.93 -8.77
CA ASP A 141 -1.63 1.42 -9.53
C ASP A 141 -0.38 2.30 -9.32
N ALA A 142 0.46 1.89 -8.37
CA ALA A 142 1.75 2.51 -8.06
C ALA A 142 2.88 2.14 -9.04
N LEU A 143 2.61 1.26 -10.02
CA LEU A 143 3.53 0.93 -11.12
C LEU A 143 3.31 1.82 -12.34
N ALA A 144 2.29 2.67 -12.32
CA ALA A 144 2.04 3.62 -13.39
C ALA A 144 3.23 4.59 -13.52
N GLN A 145 3.86 4.58 -14.69
CA GLN A 145 5.00 5.44 -14.98
C GLN A 145 4.56 6.90 -15.14
N THR A 146 5.37 7.80 -14.61
CA THR A 146 5.24 9.25 -14.81
C THR A 146 5.89 9.68 -16.13
N SER A 147 5.85 10.97 -16.45
CA SER A 147 6.50 11.53 -17.63
C SER A 147 8.03 11.36 -17.69
N SER A 148 8.66 10.89 -16.61
CA SER A 148 10.09 10.58 -16.53
C SER A 148 10.38 9.07 -16.60
N ASP A 149 9.40 8.25 -16.99
CA ASP A 149 9.45 6.78 -17.03
C ASP A 149 9.69 6.09 -15.67
N LEU A 150 9.67 6.85 -14.57
CA LEU A 150 9.71 6.33 -13.20
C LEU A 150 8.30 6.21 -12.64
N SER A 151 8.03 5.12 -11.93
CA SER A 151 6.82 4.90 -11.13
C SER A 151 7.04 5.24 -9.65
N LEU A 152 5.96 5.28 -8.86
CA LEU A 152 6.07 5.47 -7.41
C LEU A 152 6.90 4.33 -6.77
N ASN A 153 6.72 3.10 -7.23
CA ASN A 153 7.47 1.95 -6.71
C ASN A 153 8.98 2.05 -7.02
N ASP A 154 9.39 2.67 -8.13
CA ASP A 154 10.81 2.81 -8.48
C ASP A 154 11.57 3.78 -7.56
N VAL A 155 10.83 4.70 -6.91
CA VAL A 155 11.40 5.68 -5.98
C VAL A 155 11.16 5.32 -4.51
N LEU A 156 10.56 4.17 -4.22
CA LEU A 156 10.42 3.61 -2.89
C LEU A 156 11.47 2.53 -2.65
N ARG A 157 12.10 2.54 -1.47
CA ARG A 157 13.06 1.51 -1.05
C ARG A 157 12.38 0.16 -0.97
N VAL A 158 13.12 -0.88 -1.34
CA VAL A 158 12.66 -2.26 -1.21
C VAL A 158 12.62 -2.61 0.27
N VAL A 159 11.44 -3.03 0.74
CA VAL A 159 11.28 -3.54 2.09
C VAL A 159 11.86 -4.96 2.15
N PRO A 160 12.66 -5.30 3.19
CA PRO A 160 13.18 -6.64 3.35
C PRO A 160 12.06 -7.68 3.38
N LYS A 161 12.32 -8.84 2.78
CA LYS A 161 11.40 -9.98 2.88
C LYS A 161 11.39 -10.50 4.31
N VAL A 162 10.28 -10.31 5.02
CA VAL A 162 10.10 -10.80 6.40
C VAL A 162 9.85 -12.31 6.43
N GLN A 163 9.21 -12.85 5.39
CA GLN A 163 8.92 -14.28 5.28
C GLN A 163 10.00 -14.97 4.46
N GLY A 164 10.65 -15.98 5.04
CA GLY A 164 11.62 -16.83 4.34
C GLY A 164 10.99 -17.63 3.21
N ASP A 165 11.79 -18.05 2.24
CA ASP A 165 11.33 -18.96 1.18
C ASP A 165 10.84 -20.27 1.82
N LEU A 166 9.60 -20.69 1.52
CA LEU A 166 8.99 -21.88 2.12
C LEU A 166 9.68 -23.20 1.72
N PHE A 167 10.50 -23.17 0.67
CA PHE A 167 11.23 -24.33 0.17
C PHE A 167 12.65 -23.90 -0.19
N SER A 168 13.63 -24.51 0.47
CA SER A 168 15.06 -24.45 0.13
C SER A 168 15.48 -25.75 -0.54
#